data_AF-A0A2U2X0W8-F1
#
_entry.id   AF-A0A2U2X0W8-F1
#
_cell.length_a   1.000
_cell.length_b   1.000
_cell.length_c   1.000
_cell.angle_alpha   90.00
_cell.angle_beta   90.00
_cell.angle_gamma   90.00
#
_symmetry.space_group_name_H-M   'P 1'
#
loop_
_entity.id
_entity.type
_entity.pdbx_description
1 polymer ?
#
loop_
_entity_poly.entity_id
_entity_poly.type
_entity_poly.pdbx_seq_one_letter_code
_entity_poly.pdbx_strand_id
1 'polypeptide(L)'
;DNIDPTFVSCAADVAVNVDAGTCTTDAANVTLGTPTTDDNCSVATVTNDAPATFPLGDTTVTWTVTDGSGNTATCTQIVTVNDNEAPIFIETLPADETYECDSVPEADTLTATDPCGDVDVVLTETRTDDSCPSNYSLERKWVATDTNGLTTTHIQTITVQDTTAPVPTATIESSLAVNCENIPAVPTIEFTDNCSANVNVDFSETNTFNENNPSDYEIIRTWLVTDECDNQETYTQTISVTLVEFVDTVSDRACFDDGTIDLNDYLQNNQTGGEWTVIDGNVRLDENIFDPENVVLGIYKFSYAFNNDGCLNTTEVTIEIHEECVTLPCSDRNNVIISKVVTPNGDLYNEFFEINGIDACGFIVELQIFNRWGAKIYDNSNYQNNWNGFAHNASVGRAEKVPNGTYFYVINLKNSGLEPFAKAFYVGSK
;
A
#
# COMPACT_ATOMS: atom_id res chain seq x y z
N ASP A 1 -28.84 95.66 -70.50
CA ASP A 1 -27.58 95.66 -69.74
C ASP A 1 -26.56 94.83 -70.51
N ASN A 2 -25.29 95.24 -70.50
CA ASN A 2 -24.18 94.51 -71.13
C ASN A 2 -23.06 94.21 -70.11
N ILE A 3 -23.31 94.39 -68.82
CA ILE A 3 -22.38 94.08 -67.73
C ILE A 3 -22.89 92.82 -67.05
N ASP A 4 -21.99 91.87 -66.75
CA ASP A 4 -22.36 90.65 -66.04
C ASP A 4 -22.67 90.94 -64.56
N PRO A 5 -23.66 90.25 -63.96
CA PRO A 5 -23.88 90.32 -62.51
C PRO A 5 -22.66 89.79 -61.75
N THR A 6 -22.55 90.13 -60.46
CA THR A 6 -21.41 89.74 -59.62
C THR A 6 -21.84 89.03 -58.33
N PHE A 7 -20.96 88.19 -57.79
CA PHE A 7 -21.08 87.66 -56.44
C PHE A 7 -20.32 88.57 -55.47
N VAL A 8 -21.02 89.17 -54.51
CA VAL A 8 -20.43 89.90 -53.38
C VAL A 8 -19.82 88.91 -52.39
N SER A 9 -20.51 87.80 -52.16
CA SER A 9 -19.99 86.64 -51.46
C SER A 9 -20.70 85.38 -51.93
N CYS A 10 -19.97 84.28 -52.03
CA CYS A 10 -20.55 82.99 -52.35
C CYS A 10 -21.20 82.37 -51.11
N ALA A 11 -21.98 81.31 -51.29
CA ALA A 11 -22.45 80.51 -50.16
C ALA A 11 -21.25 79.83 -49.48
N ALA A 12 -21.25 79.78 -48.14
CA ALA A 12 -20.16 79.18 -47.38
C ALA A 12 -20.20 77.65 -47.50
N ASP A 13 -19.05 77.00 -47.44
CA ASP A 13 -18.97 75.54 -47.46
C ASP A 13 -19.75 74.90 -46.30
N VAL A 14 -20.30 73.72 -46.53
CA VAL A 14 -21.15 72.99 -45.58
C VAL A 14 -20.55 71.62 -45.32
N ALA A 15 -20.46 71.22 -44.06
CA ALA A 15 -20.12 69.85 -43.67
C ALA A 15 -21.31 69.21 -42.98
N VAL A 16 -21.68 68.02 -43.44
CA VAL A 16 -22.79 67.21 -42.93
C VAL A 16 -22.33 65.76 -42.80
N ASN A 17 -23.17 64.93 -42.20
CA ASN A 17 -22.94 63.52 -42.03
C ASN A 17 -23.85 62.72 -42.98
N VAL A 18 -23.53 61.46 -43.23
CA VAL A 18 -24.44 60.54 -43.93
C VAL A 18 -25.74 60.33 -43.13
N ASP A 19 -26.82 59.99 -43.83
CA ASP A 19 -28.09 59.63 -43.21
C ASP A 19 -28.04 58.18 -42.73
N ALA A 20 -28.65 57.91 -41.56
CA ALA A 20 -28.65 56.62 -40.88
C ALA A 20 -28.89 55.40 -41.81
N GLY A 21 -27.95 54.46 -41.81
CA GLY A 21 -27.97 53.22 -42.60
C GLY A 21 -27.65 53.43 -44.08
N THR A 22 -27.05 54.57 -44.45
CA THR A 22 -26.74 54.92 -45.85
C THR A 22 -25.34 55.52 -45.98
N CYS A 23 -24.86 55.64 -47.23
CA CYS A 23 -23.59 56.32 -47.56
C CYS A 23 -23.82 57.66 -48.28
N THR A 24 -24.95 58.30 -47.99
CA THR A 24 -25.39 59.54 -48.65
C THR A 24 -26.16 60.41 -47.67
N THR A 25 -26.39 61.68 -47.98
CA THR A 25 -27.39 62.49 -47.29
C THR A 25 -28.36 63.14 -48.26
N ASP A 26 -29.66 63.14 -47.92
CA ASP A 26 -30.68 63.81 -48.71
C ASP A 26 -30.46 65.32 -48.72
N ALA A 27 -30.69 65.98 -49.86
CA ALA A 27 -30.53 67.43 -49.97
C ALA A 27 -31.40 68.22 -48.97
N ALA A 28 -32.53 67.66 -48.52
CA ALA A 28 -33.35 68.25 -47.47
C ALA A 28 -32.63 68.37 -46.12
N ASN A 29 -31.61 67.53 -45.87
CA ASN A 29 -30.77 67.56 -44.67
C ASN A 29 -29.58 68.52 -44.81
N VAL A 30 -29.35 69.08 -46.01
CA VAL A 30 -28.24 70.00 -46.30
C VAL A 30 -28.75 71.44 -46.43
N THR A 31 -28.37 72.30 -45.47
CA THR A 31 -28.69 73.73 -45.56
C THR A 31 -27.60 74.48 -46.33
N LEU A 32 -27.77 74.63 -47.64
CA LEU A 32 -26.80 75.32 -48.53
C LEU A 32 -26.65 76.82 -48.27
N GLY A 33 -27.60 77.45 -47.57
CA GLY A 33 -27.64 78.91 -47.44
C GLY A 33 -27.88 79.60 -48.79
N THR A 34 -27.56 80.89 -48.87
CA THR A 34 -27.73 81.68 -50.10
C THR A 34 -26.53 82.60 -50.31
N PRO A 35 -25.99 82.71 -51.54
CA PRO A 35 -24.96 83.69 -51.86
C PRO A 35 -25.51 85.11 -51.87
N THR A 36 -24.62 86.10 -51.75
CA THR A 36 -24.96 87.52 -51.91
C THR A 36 -24.50 87.98 -53.29
N THR A 37 -25.42 88.50 -54.09
CA THR A 37 -25.18 88.93 -55.49
C THR A 37 -25.49 90.40 -55.67
N ASP A 38 -24.83 91.06 -56.61
CA ASP A 38 -25.07 92.46 -56.96
C ASP A 38 -25.03 92.65 -58.48
N ASP A 39 -25.77 93.63 -58.97
CA ASP A 39 -25.80 94.03 -60.38
C ASP A 39 -26.08 95.54 -60.49
N ASN A 40 -25.55 96.20 -61.52
CA ASN A 40 -25.75 97.65 -61.70
C ASN A 40 -27.19 98.01 -62.11
N CYS A 41 -28.00 97.03 -62.51
CA CYS A 41 -29.41 97.22 -62.83
C CYS A 41 -30.33 96.35 -61.96
N SER A 42 -30.38 95.04 -62.20
CA SER A 42 -31.27 94.12 -61.50
C SER A 42 -30.83 92.66 -61.65
N VAL A 43 -30.80 91.94 -60.53
CA VAL A 43 -30.68 90.47 -60.51
C VAL A 43 -32.04 89.84 -60.82
N ALA A 44 -32.10 88.93 -61.80
CA ALA A 44 -33.32 88.24 -62.18
C ALA A 44 -33.49 86.91 -61.43
N THR A 45 -32.45 86.07 -61.40
CA THR A 45 -32.49 84.76 -60.73
C THR A 45 -31.15 84.39 -60.11
N VAL A 46 -31.22 83.62 -59.02
CA VAL A 46 -30.09 82.94 -58.39
C VAL A 46 -30.48 81.48 -58.25
N THR A 47 -29.70 80.57 -58.82
CA THR A 47 -29.97 79.13 -58.84
C THR A 47 -28.71 78.35 -58.53
N ASN A 48 -28.84 77.07 -58.18
CA ASN A 48 -27.73 76.14 -58.04
C ASN A 48 -28.05 74.78 -58.67
N ASP A 49 -27.03 73.96 -58.87
CA ASP A 49 -27.08 72.63 -59.45
C ASP A 49 -26.95 71.50 -58.41
N ALA A 50 -27.30 71.76 -57.14
CA ALA A 50 -27.18 70.78 -56.08
C ALA A 50 -27.93 69.48 -56.41
N PRO A 51 -27.33 68.30 -56.17
CA PRO A 51 -28.00 67.03 -56.41
C PRO A 51 -29.13 66.80 -55.40
N ALA A 52 -30.04 65.88 -55.72
CA ALA A 52 -31.10 65.48 -54.77
C ALA A 52 -30.55 64.69 -53.56
N THR A 53 -29.39 64.05 -53.73
CA THR A 53 -28.67 63.30 -52.70
C THR A 53 -27.18 63.59 -52.84
N PHE A 54 -26.52 63.89 -51.74
CA PHE A 54 -25.09 64.14 -51.69
C PHE A 54 -24.36 62.82 -51.36
N PRO A 55 -23.44 62.34 -52.24
CA PRO A 55 -22.62 61.18 -51.94
C PRO A 55 -21.57 61.49 -50.87
N LEU A 56 -21.04 60.44 -50.23
CA LEU A 56 -19.89 60.56 -49.32
C LEU A 56 -18.72 61.31 -49.98
N GLY A 57 -18.09 62.21 -49.22
CA GLY A 57 -17.00 63.07 -49.67
C GLY A 57 -17.46 64.46 -50.12
N ASP A 58 -16.63 65.10 -50.95
CA ASP A 58 -16.87 66.48 -51.40
C ASP A 58 -17.72 66.53 -52.67
N THR A 59 -18.82 67.28 -52.62
CA THR A 59 -19.64 67.65 -53.77
C THR A 59 -19.50 69.14 -54.03
N THR A 60 -19.13 69.53 -55.25
CA THR A 60 -19.10 70.94 -55.65
C THR A 60 -20.48 71.36 -56.17
N VAL A 61 -21.07 72.38 -55.54
CA VAL A 61 -22.32 73.03 -55.98
C VAL A 61 -21.99 74.35 -56.65
N THR A 62 -22.47 74.54 -57.87
CA THR A 62 -22.28 75.75 -58.69
C THR A 62 -23.52 76.64 -58.62
N TRP A 63 -23.36 77.81 -58.01
CA TRP A 63 -24.35 78.87 -58.01
C TRP A 63 -24.25 79.69 -59.29
N THR A 64 -25.37 79.92 -59.98
CA THR A 64 -25.49 80.78 -61.17
C THR A 64 -26.42 81.94 -60.87
N VAL A 65 -25.92 83.16 -61.04
CA VAL A 65 -26.72 84.39 -61.01
C VAL A 65 -26.94 84.89 -62.44
N THR A 66 -28.19 85.23 -62.77
CA THR A 66 -28.58 85.80 -64.06
C THR A 66 -29.21 87.17 -63.84
N ASP A 67 -28.76 88.18 -64.58
CA ASP A 67 -29.33 89.53 -64.54
C ASP A 67 -30.63 89.66 -65.38
N GLY A 68 -31.25 90.83 -65.37
CA GLY A 68 -32.46 91.11 -66.15
C GLY A 68 -32.28 91.12 -67.67
N SER A 69 -31.04 91.11 -68.18
CA SER A 69 -30.69 91.11 -69.60
C SER A 69 -30.19 89.76 -70.12
N GLY A 70 -30.03 88.78 -69.23
CA GLY A 70 -29.58 87.41 -69.55
C GLY A 70 -28.07 87.19 -69.38
N ASN A 71 -27.33 88.14 -68.82
CA ASN A 71 -25.91 87.96 -68.50
C ASN A 71 -25.75 87.10 -67.24
N THR A 72 -24.67 86.32 -67.14
CA THR A 72 -24.50 85.31 -66.07
C THR A 72 -23.13 85.32 -65.44
N ALA A 73 -23.07 85.08 -64.13
CA ALA A 73 -21.84 84.75 -63.42
C ALA A 73 -22.02 83.51 -62.55
N THR A 74 -20.92 82.85 -62.18
CA THR A 74 -20.93 81.62 -61.37
C THR A 74 -20.04 81.71 -60.14
N CYS A 75 -20.42 81.03 -59.05
CA CYS A 75 -19.53 80.75 -57.93
C CYS A 75 -19.75 79.34 -57.38
N THR A 76 -18.74 78.76 -56.73
CA THR A 76 -18.76 77.40 -56.18
C THR A 76 -18.89 77.38 -54.66
N GLN A 77 -19.56 76.37 -54.14
CA GLN A 77 -19.65 75.98 -52.74
C GLN A 77 -19.29 74.50 -52.62
N ILE A 78 -18.53 74.12 -51.61
CA ILE A 78 -18.23 72.71 -51.32
C ILE A 78 -19.19 72.21 -50.23
N VAL A 79 -19.82 71.07 -50.49
CA VAL A 79 -20.57 70.29 -49.49
C VAL A 79 -19.78 69.02 -49.20
N THR A 80 -19.27 68.88 -47.98
CA THR A 80 -18.54 67.69 -47.51
C THR A 80 -19.48 66.80 -46.71
N VAL A 81 -19.72 65.59 -47.20
CA VAL A 81 -20.45 64.54 -46.48
C VAL A 81 -19.44 63.63 -45.80
N ASN A 82 -19.52 63.52 -44.47
CA ASN A 82 -18.65 62.66 -43.68
C ASN A 82 -19.36 61.39 -43.26
N ASP A 83 -18.60 60.31 -43.21
CA ASP A 83 -19.06 59.08 -42.59
C ASP A 83 -18.96 59.21 -41.06
N ASN A 84 -20.05 58.87 -40.39
CA ASN A 84 -20.19 58.93 -38.94
C ASN A 84 -20.90 57.69 -38.37
N GLU A 85 -21.10 56.66 -39.20
CA GLU A 85 -21.71 55.41 -38.80
C GLU A 85 -20.60 54.39 -38.51
N ALA A 86 -20.65 53.75 -37.35
CA ALA A 86 -19.70 52.69 -37.05
C ALA A 86 -20.21 51.35 -37.61
N PRO A 87 -19.31 50.41 -37.91
CA PRO A 87 -19.69 49.08 -38.36
C PRO A 87 -20.62 48.35 -37.40
N ILE A 88 -21.40 47.42 -37.93
CA ILE A 88 -22.27 46.53 -37.15
C ILE A 88 -21.89 45.07 -37.43
N PHE A 89 -21.75 44.28 -36.37
CA PHE A 89 -21.51 42.83 -36.48
C PHE A 89 -22.72 42.13 -37.13
N ILE A 90 -22.45 41.14 -37.99
CA ILE A 90 -23.49 40.41 -38.72
C ILE A 90 -24.04 39.25 -37.89
N GLU A 91 -23.16 38.54 -37.19
CA GLU A 91 -23.50 37.36 -36.41
C GLU A 91 -24.05 37.72 -35.02
N THR A 92 -24.66 36.72 -34.37
CA THR A 92 -24.99 36.81 -32.95
C THR A 92 -23.69 36.89 -32.14
N LEU A 93 -23.58 37.91 -31.30
CA LEU A 93 -22.39 38.10 -30.46
C LEU A 93 -22.30 37.00 -29.39
N PRO A 94 -21.13 36.38 -29.21
CA PRO A 94 -20.96 35.32 -28.22
C PRO A 94 -21.09 35.87 -26.79
N ALA A 95 -21.71 35.09 -25.91
CA ALA A 95 -21.90 35.43 -24.51
C ALA A 95 -20.74 34.90 -23.64
N ASP A 96 -20.60 35.45 -22.44
CA ASP A 96 -19.66 34.94 -21.43
C ASP A 96 -20.09 33.55 -20.96
N GLU A 97 -19.12 32.64 -20.82
CA GLU A 97 -19.38 31.23 -20.52
C GLU A 97 -18.30 30.63 -19.61
N THR A 98 -18.63 29.51 -18.96
CA THR A 98 -17.72 28.75 -18.09
C THR A 98 -17.52 27.34 -18.63
N TYR A 99 -16.27 26.88 -18.65
CA TYR A 99 -15.86 25.58 -19.17
C TYR A 99 -14.88 24.88 -18.24
N GLU A 100 -14.84 23.55 -18.34
CA GLU A 100 -13.71 22.74 -17.88
C GLU A 100 -12.54 22.93 -18.85
N CYS A 101 -11.31 22.74 -18.38
CA CYS A 101 -10.11 23.08 -19.15
C CYS A 101 -9.92 22.23 -20.43
N ASP A 102 -10.51 21.03 -20.48
CA ASP A 102 -10.47 20.13 -21.64
C ASP A 102 -11.62 20.38 -22.63
N SER A 103 -12.49 21.35 -22.34
CA SER A 103 -13.72 21.64 -23.09
C SER A 103 -13.81 23.07 -23.63
N VAL A 104 -12.74 23.86 -23.52
CA VAL A 104 -12.70 25.26 -23.97
C VAL A 104 -12.90 25.34 -25.49
N PRO A 105 -13.95 26.04 -25.98
CA PRO A 105 -14.23 26.12 -27.41
C PRO A 105 -13.24 27.05 -28.13
N GLU A 106 -13.06 26.85 -29.43
CA GLU A 106 -12.39 27.84 -30.29
C GLU A 106 -13.17 29.16 -30.33
N ALA A 107 -12.49 30.25 -30.66
CA ALA A 107 -13.13 31.56 -30.77
C ALA A 107 -14.02 31.66 -32.01
N ASP A 108 -15.21 32.25 -31.84
CA ASP A 108 -16.10 32.51 -32.97
C ASP A 108 -15.45 33.48 -33.98
N THR A 109 -15.67 33.19 -35.26
CA THR A 109 -15.30 34.10 -36.34
C THR A 109 -16.46 35.07 -36.58
N LEU A 110 -16.24 36.35 -36.26
CA LEU A 110 -17.20 37.42 -36.49
C LEU A 110 -16.86 38.22 -37.73
N THR A 111 -17.89 38.69 -38.42
CA THR A 111 -17.80 39.64 -39.52
C THR A 111 -18.67 40.86 -39.21
N ALA A 112 -18.37 41.97 -39.88
CA ALA A 112 -19.11 43.21 -39.71
C ALA A 112 -19.33 43.88 -41.07
N THR A 113 -20.36 44.71 -41.13
CA THR A 113 -20.72 45.50 -42.31
C THR A 113 -20.83 46.96 -41.93
N ASP A 114 -20.47 47.81 -42.86
CA ASP A 114 -20.67 49.25 -42.80
C ASP A 114 -21.31 49.74 -44.12
N PRO A 115 -22.29 50.67 -44.09
CA PRO A 115 -22.88 51.20 -45.32
C PRO A 115 -21.91 51.98 -46.21
N CYS A 116 -20.85 52.55 -45.62
CA CYS A 116 -19.94 53.51 -46.22
C CYS A 116 -18.58 52.95 -46.66
N GLY A 117 -18.26 51.71 -46.27
CA GLY A 117 -16.97 51.12 -46.60
C GLY A 117 -16.82 49.65 -46.25
N ASP A 118 -15.66 49.12 -46.61
CA ASP A 118 -15.23 47.80 -46.17
C ASP A 118 -14.87 47.83 -44.67
N VAL A 119 -15.06 46.70 -43.99
CA VAL A 119 -14.79 46.56 -42.55
C VAL A 119 -13.75 45.48 -42.32
N ASP A 120 -12.75 45.78 -41.49
CA ASP A 120 -11.78 44.82 -40.97
C ASP A 120 -12.17 44.43 -39.54
N VAL A 121 -12.18 43.13 -39.24
CA VAL A 121 -12.49 42.61 -37.89
C VAL A 121 -11.26 41.91 -37.33
N VAL A 122 -10.73 42.45 -36.24
CA VAL A 122 -9.56 41.90 -35.57
C VAL A 122 -9.98 41.26 -34.24
N LEU A 123 -9.67 39.97 -34.08
CA LEU A 123 -9.75 39.26 -32.81
C LEU A 123 -8.41 39.33 -32.07
N THR A 124 -8.45 39.72 -30.80
CA THR A 124 -7.36 39.54 -29.85
C THR A 124 -7.84 38.71 -28.66
N GLU A 125 -7.02 37.75 -28.22
CA GLU A 125 -7.28 36.94 -27.03
C GLU A 125 -6.19 37.18 -25.99
N THR A 126 -6.60 37.32 -24.73
CA THR A 126 -5.68 37.45 -23.60
C THR A 126 -6.06 36.47 -22.49
N ARG A 127 -5.06 35.84 -21.88
CA ARG A 127 -5.22 34.86 -20.80
C ARG A 127 -4.79 35.46 -19.47
N THR A 128 -5.59 35.23 -18.44
CA THR A 128 -5.26 35.56 -17.04
C THR A 128 -5.35 34.30 -16.20
N ASP A 129 -4.22 33.85 -15.66
CA ASP A 129 -4.16 32.68 -14.78
C ASP A 129 -4.67 33.01 -13.37
N ASP A 130 -5.37 32.06 -12.76
CA ASP A 130 -5.73 32.10 -11.35
C ASP A 130 -4.67 31.37 -10.49
N SER A 131 -4.94 31.27 -9.19
CA SER A 131 -4.16 30.56 -8.19
C SER A 131 -4.09 29.06 -8.43
N CYS A 132 -5.19 28.43 -8.89
CA CYS A 132 -5.12 27.06 -9.38
C CYS A 132 -4.56 27.05 -10.82
N PRO A 133 -3.53 26.23 -11.13
CA PRO A 133 -2.95 26.14 -12.47
C PRO A 133 -3.93 25.84 -13.61
N SER A 134 -4.97 25.05 -13.32
CA SER A 134 -6.00 24.67 -14.31
C SER A 134 -7.13 25.71 -14.43
N ASN A 135 -7.16 26.71 -13.55
CA ASN A 135 -8.15 27.78 -13.56
C ASN A 135 -7.57 29.05 -14.19
N TYR A 136 -8.29 29.59 -15.17
CA TYR A 136 -7.90 30.83 -15.85
C TYR A 136 -9.10 31.48 -16.52
N SER A 137 -8.95 32.74 -16.94
CA SER A 137 -9.93 33.39 -17.83
C SER A 137 -9.29 33.75 -19.16
N LEU A 138 -10.07 33.65 -20.23
CA LEU A 138 -9.73 34.16 -21.56
C LEU A 138 -10.64 35.35 -21.87
N GLU A 139 -10.07 36.52 -22.09
CA GLU A 139 -10.79 37.68 -22.64
C GLU A 139 -10.56 37.72 -24.14
N ARG A 140 -11.62 37.48 -24.91
CA ARG A 140 -11.66 37.58 -26.37
C ARG A 140 -12.30 38.90 -26.75
N LYS A 141 -11.61 39.67 -27.58
CA LYS A 141 -12.04 40.99 -28.01
C LYS A 141 -12.02 41.08 -29.52
N TRP A 142 -13.19 41.36 -30.11
CA TRP A 142 -13.34 41.64 -31.53
C TRP A 142 -13.52 43.14 -31.73
N VAL A 143 -12.69 43.72 -32.60
CA VAL A 143 -12.79 45.13 -32.99
C VAL A 143 -13.05 45.20 -34.49
N ALA A 144 -14.25 45.64 -34.86
CA ALA A 144 -14.62 45.96 -36.23
C ALA A 144 -14.25 47.42 -36.52
N THR A 145 -13.47 47.67 -37.58
CA THR A 145 -13.01 49.00 -37.99
C THR A 145 -13.33 49.23 -39.47
N ASP A 146 -14.04 50.31 -39.79
CA ASP A 146 -14.26 50.71 -41.19
C ASP A 146 -13.05 51.42 -41.82
N THR A 147 -13.17 51.80 -43.08
CA THR A 147 -12.17 52.58 -43.83
C THR A 147 -11.91 53.98 -43.27
N ASN A 148 -12.82 54.50 -42.45
CA ASN A 148 -12.81 55.85 -41.87
C ASN A 148 -12.27 55.85 -40.44
N GLY A 149 -11.98 54.67 -39.88
CA GLY A 149 -11.43 54.46 -38.55
C GLY A 149 -12.48 54.46 -37.43
N LEU A 150 -13.78 54.41 -37.75
CA LEU A 150 -14.81 54.22 -36.72
C LEU A 150 -14.85 52.75 -36.34
N THR A 151 -15.15 52.49 -35.06
CA THR A 151 -15.02 51.15 -34.50
C THR A 151 -16.22 50.72 -33.67
N THR A 152 -16.50 49.43 -33.74
CA THR A 152 -17.42 48.72 -32.84
C THR A 152 -16.66 47.58 -32.18
N THR A 153 -16.83 47.42 -30.87
CA THR A 153 -16.08 46.43 -30.07
C THR A 153 -17.04 45.48 -29.37
N HIS A 154 -16.73 44.18 -29.43
CA HIS A 154 -17.35 43.15 -28.61
C HIS A 154 -16.30 42.46 -27.74
N ILE A 155 -16.67 42.10 -26.51
CA ILE A 155 -15.81 41.37 -25.58
C ILE A 155 -16.59 40.16 -25.06
N GLN A 156 -15.94 39.00 -25.05
CA GLN A 156 -16.39 37.78 -24.41
C GLN A 156 -15.36 37.37 -23.35
N THR A 157 -15.84 36.98 -22.17
CA THR A 157 -15.05 36.35 -21.13
C THR A 157 -15.38 34.86 -21.06
N ILE A 158 -14.37 34.02 -21.30
CA ILE A 158 -14.43 32.59 -21.02
C ILE A 158 -13.77 32.33 -19.67
N THR A 159 -14.52 31.74 -18.74
CA THR A 159 -13.99 31.32 -17.44
C THR A 159 -13.69 29.83 -17.49
N VAL A 160 -12.46 29.44 -17.21
CA VAL A 160 -12.03 28.05 -17.16
C VAL A 160 -11.82 27.65 -15.71
N GLN A 161 -12.52 26.62 -15.26
CA GLN A 161 -12.46 26.10 -13.91
C GLN A 161 -12.45 24.58 -13.93
N ASP A 162 -11.47 24.00 -13.25
CA ASP A 162 -11.40 22.58 -12.94
C ASP A 162 -12.27 22.29 -11.71
N THR A 163 -13.35 21.54 -11.93
CA THR A 163 -14.28 21.13 -10.86
C THR A 163 -14.37 19.62 -10.70
N THR A 164 -13.55 18.88 -11.44
CA THR A 164 -13.64 17.43 -11.55
C THR A 164 -12.55 16.78 -10.71
N ALA A 165 -12.91 15.79 -9.90
CA ALA A 165 -11.92 15.07 -9.10
C ALA A 165 -11.27 13.94 -9.91
N PRO A 166 -10.03 13.54 -9.57
CA PRO A 166 -9.33 12.48 -10.30
C PRO A 166 -10.02 11.12 -10.24
N VAL A 167 -9.87 10.35 -11.33
CA VAL A 167 -10.44 9.01 -11.49
C VAL A 167 -9.36 7.94 -11.66
N PRO A 168 -9.59 6.70 -11.19
CA PRO A 168 -8.63 5.62 -11.39
C PRO A 168 -8.65 5.17 -12.85
N THR A 169 -7.47 4.90 -13.39
CA THR A 169 -7.30 4.41 -14.77
C THR A 169 -7.81 2.99 -14.98
N ALA A 170 -7.99 2.24 -13.89
CA ALA A 170 -8.54 0.90 -13.87
C ALA A 170 -9.56 0.76 -12.74
N THR A 171 -10.52 -0.14 -12.90
CA THR A 171 -11.50 -0.42 -11.85
C THR A 171 -10.81 -1.00 -10.62
N ILE A 172 -11.12 -0.43 -9.45
CA ILE A 172 -10.64 -0.92 -8.16
C ILE A 172 -11.59 -2.03 -7.69
N GLU A 173 -11.03 -3.20 -7.37
CA GLU A 173 -11.77 -4.28 -6.71
C GLU A 173 -12.17 -3.82 -5.30
N SER A 174 -13.45 -3.49 -5.11
CA SER A 174 -13.95 -2.89 -3.86
C SER A 174 -14.03 -3.88 -2.70
N SER A 175 -14.09 -5.18 -2.97
CA SER A 175 -14.05 -6.22 -1.95
C SER A 175 -13.21 -7.43 -2.35
N LEU A 176 -12.51 -7.99 -1.37
CA LEU A 176 -11.68 -9.19 -1.53
C LEU A 176 -11.82 -10.09 -0.31
N ALA A 177 -11.90 -11.40 -0.49
CA ALA A 177 -11.89 -12.37 0.60
C ALA A 177 -10.63 -13.22 0.56
N VAL A 178 -9.89 -13.26 1.67
CA VAL A 178 -8.62 -14.02 1.81
C VAL A 178 -8.56 -14.71 3.16
N ASN A 179 -7.65 -15.67 3.31
CA ASN A 179 -7.23 -16.11 4.64
C ASN A 179 -6.08 -15.22 5.14
N CYS A 180 -5.81 -15.24 6.44
CA CYS A 180 -4.77 -14.41 7.06
C CYS A 180 -3.34 -14.70 6.51
N GLU A 181 -3.11 -15.83 5.84
CA GLU A 181 -1.83 -16.15 5.18
C GLU A 181 -1.64 -15.50 3.80
N ASN A 182 -2.74 -15.12 3.12
CA ASN A 182 -2.72 -14.67 1.72
C ASN A 182 -3.24 -13.24 1.55
N ILE A 183 -3.00 -12.38 2.54
CA ILE A 183 -3.30 -10.95 2.41
C ILE A 183 -2.40 -10.36 1.32
N PRO A 184 -2.96 -9.83 0.21
CA PRO A 184 -2.15 -9.30 -0.87
C PRO A 184 -1.46 -8.00 -0.42
N ALA A 185 -0.31 -7.71 -1.03
CA ALA A 185 0.30 -6.39 -0.91
C ALA A 185 -0.67 -5.29 -1.38
N VAL A 186 -0.43 -4.06 -0.93
CA VAL A 186 -1.20 -2.88 -1.37
C VAL A 186 -1.00 -2.70 -2.88
N PRO A 187 -2.09 -2.66 -3.70
CA PRO A 187 -1.95 -2.45 -5.13
C PRO A 187 -1.48 -1.02 -5.42
N THR A 188 -0.66 -0.85 -6.46
CA THR A 188 -0.40 0.47 -7.04
C THR A 188 -1.56 0.83 -7.95
N ILE A 189 -2.22 1.96 -7.67
CA ILE A 189 -3.36 2.47 -8.45
C ILE A 189 -2.93 3.76 -9.11
N GLU A 190 -3.07 3.82 -10.44
CA GLU A 190 -2.81 5.02 -11.22
C GLU A 190 -4.11 5.82 -11.37
N PHE A 191 -4.05 7.12 -11.06
CA PHE A 191 -5.15 8.06 -11.19
C PHE A 191 -4.84 9.08 -12.28
N THR A 192 -5.87 9.52 -12.97
CA THR A 192 -5.81 10.55 -14.01
C THR A 192 -6.89 11.57 -13.78
N ASP A 193 -6.63 12.79 -14.22
CA ASP A 193 -7.55 13.90 -14.18
C ASP A 193 -7.66 14.54 -15.58
N ASN A 194 -8.80 15.16 -15.89
CA ASN A 194 -8.99 15.81 -17.18
C ASN A 194 -8.23 17.14 -17.28
N CYS A 195 -7.94 17.78 -16.15
CA CYS A 195 -7.37 19.11 -16.07
C CYS A 195 -6.03 19.20 -15.36
N SER A 196 -5.80 18.35 -14.38
CA SER A 196 -4.58 18.35 -13.59
C SER A 196 -3.57 17.32 -14.10
N ALA A 197 -2.34 17.77 -14.34
CA ALA A 197 -1.26 16.87 -14.77
C ALA A 197 -0.70 16.05 -13.60
N ASN A 198 -0.78 16.59 -12.38
CA ASN A 198 -0.33 15.94 -11.17
C ASN A 198 -1.52 15.65 -10.26
N VAL A 199 -1.51 14.48 -9.64
CA VAL A 199 -2.50 14.06 -8.65
C VAL A 199 -1.77 13.61 -7.40
N ASN A 200 -2.23 14.06 -6.24
CA ASN A 200 -1.74 13.64 -4.94
C ASN A 200 -2.62 12.49 -4.42
N VAL A 201 -1.99 11.39 -4.01
CA VAL A 201 -2.67 10.22 -3.47
C VAL A 201 -2.23 10.03 -2.01
N ASP A 202 -3.16 10.24 -1.08
CA ASP A 202 -2.96 9.93 0.33
C ASP A 202 -3.56 8.54 0.63
N PHE A 203 -2.69 7.61 1.04
CA PHE A 203 -3.05 6.23 1.33
C PHE A 203 -3.08 5.98 2.83
N SER A 204 -4.18 5.39 3.29
CA SER A 204 -4.30 4.86 4.65
C SER A 204 -4.86 3.44 4.66
N GLU A 205 -4.40 2.65 5.63
CA GLU A 205 -4.87 1.29 5.87
C GLU A 205 -5.25 1.15 7.35
N THR A 206 -6.39 0.54 7.61
CA THR A 206 -6.84 0.19 8.96
C THR A 206 -7.26 -1.26 8.99
N ASN A 207 -7.21 -1.90 10.15
CA ASN A 207 -7.75 -3.24 10.34
C ASN A 207 -8.60 -3.32 11.61
N THR A 208 -9.56 -4.24 11.63
CA THR A 208 -10.46 -4.47 12.77
C THR A 208 -10.02 -5.64 13.66
N PHE A 209 -8.79 -6.14 13.49
CA PHE A 209 -8.29 -7.26 14.26
C PHE A 209 -8.21 -6.92 15.76
N ASN A 210 -8.66 -7.84 16.60
CA ASN A 210 -8.64 -7.68 18.05
C ASN A 210 -7.82 -8.80 18.70
N GLU A 211 -6.65 -8.45 19.22
CA GLU A 211 -5.74 -9.40 19.89
C GLU A 211 -6.34 -10.08 21.13
N ASN A 212 -7.27 -9.41 21.83
CA ASN A 212 -7.90 -9.93 23.05
C ASN A 212 -9.08 -10.87 22.75
N ASN A 213 -9.61 -10.82 21.52
CA ASN A 213 -10.69 -11.68 21.06
C ASN A 213 -10.49 -11.96 19.56
N PRO A 214 -9.52 -12.83 19.21
CA PRO A 214 -9.17 -13.12 17.82
C PRO A 214 -10.38 -13.69 17.08
N SER A 215 -10.71 -13.10 15.94
CA SER A 215 -11.78 -13.55 15.05
C SER A 215 -11.45 -13.12 13.62
N ASP A 216 -12.28 -13.55 12.66
CA ASP A 216 -12.32 -12.94 11.33
C ASP A 216 -12.38 -11.41 11.46
N TYR A 217 -11.62 -10.73 10.62
CA TYR A 217 -11.45 -9.28 10.66
C TYR A 217 -11.44 -8.71 9.25
N GLU A 218 -11.46 -7.39 9.17
CA GLU A 218 -11.44 -6.65 7.91
C GLU A 218 -10.22 -5.74 7.87
N ILE A 219 -9.62 -5.63 6.69
CA ILE A 219 -8.65 -4.58 6.36
C ILE A 219 -9.34 -3.62 5.42
N ILE A 220 -9.33 -2.33 5.76
CA ILE A 220 -9.91 -1.26 4.94
C ILE A 220 -8.77 -0.39 4.44
N ARG A 221 -8.58 -0.41 3.12
CA ARG A 221 -7.65 0.47 2.39
C ARG A 221 -8.42 1.66 1.85
N THR A 222 -7.88 2.85 2.05
CA THR A 222 -8.48 4.12 1.62
C THR A 222 -7.45 4.93 0.85
N TRP A 223 -7.82 5.35 -0.36
CA TRP A 223 -7.06 6.29 -1.19
C TRP A 223 -7.86 7.58 -1.30
N LEU A 224 -7.40 8.65 -0.67
CA LEU A 224 -7.88 10.00 -0.89
C LEU A 224 -7.05 10.62 -2.01
N VAL A 225 -7.68 10.93 -3.13
CA VAL A 225 -6.99 11.47 -4.30
C VAL A 225 -7.39 12.93 -4.46
N THR A 226 -6.42 13.80 -4.65
CA THR A 226 -6.58 15.26 -4.77
C THR A 226 -5.83 15.74 -5.99
N ASP A 227 -6.45 16.61 -6.79
CA ASP A 227 -5.80 17.25 -7.93
C ASP A 227 -5.06 18.55 -7.55
N GLU A 228 -4.65 19.36 -8.53
CA GLU A 228 -3.97 20.65 -8.30
C GLU A 228 -4.93 21.79 -7.93
N CYS A 229 -6.25 21.60 -8.11
CA CYS A 229 -7.32 22.54 -7.78
C CYS A 229 -8.10 22.16 -6.50
N ASP A 230 -7.57 21.23 -5.70
CA ASP A 230 -8.18 20.71 -4.49
C ASP A 230 -9.51 19.96 -4.70
N ASN A 231 -9.82 19.50 -5.93
CA ASN A 231 -10.91 18.56 -6.14
C ASN A 231 -10.49 17.17 -5.63
N GLN A 232 -11.38 16.54 -4.87
CA GLN A 232 -11.06 15.33 -4.12
C GLN A 232 -12.09 14.22 -4.32
N GLU A 233 -11.61 12.99 -4.41
CA GLU A 233 -12.45 11.79 -4.39
C GLU A 233 -11.80 10.69 -3.53
N THR A 234 -12.62 9.88 -2.87
CA THR A 234 -12.13 8.81 -1.99
C THR A 234 -12.51 7.44 -2.53
N TYR A 235 -11.50 6.59 -2.70
CA TYR A 235 -11.67 5.21 -3.12
C TYR A 235 -11.34 4.27 -1.96
N THR A 236 -12.09 3.17 -1.86
CA THR A 236 -11.91 2.18 -0.78
C THR A 236 -11.87 0.75 -1.31
N GLN A 237 -11.13 -0.10 -0.60
CA GLN A 237 -11.12 -1.55 -0.78
C GLN A 237 -11.25 -2.21 0.59
N THR A 238 -12.24 -3.09 0.73
CA THR A 238 -12.46 -3.89 1.94
C THR A 238 -11.97 -5.31 1.72
N ILE A 239 -11.00 -5.76 2.53
CA ILE A 239 -10.50 -7.13 2.51
C ILE A 239 -11.06 -7.86 3.72
N SER A 240 -11.95 -8.82 3.50
CA SER A 240 -12.43 -9.72 4.55
C SER A 240 -11.41 -10.84 4.76
N VAL A 241 -10.86 -10.93 5.96
CA VAL A 241 -9.81 -11.88 6.32
C VAL A 241 -10.39 -12.95 7.25
N THR A 242 -10.40 -14.19 6.77
CA THR A 242 -10.74 -15.37 7.60
C THR A 242 -9.52 -15.78 8.41
N LEU A 243 -9.69 -15.89 9.72
CA LEU A 243 -8.66 -16.33 10.64
C LEU A 243 -8.46 -17.84 10.51
N VAL A 244 -7.20 -18.26 10.42
CA VAL A 244 -6.81 -19.68 10.41
C VAL A 244 -5.99 -19.94 11.65
N GLU A 245 -6.35 -20.99 12.39
CA GLU A 245 -5.60 -21.47 13.54
C GLU A 245 -4.61 -22.54 13.10
N PHE A 246 -3.34 -22.34 13.44
CA PHE A 246 -2.28 -23.33 13.25
C PHE A 246 -1.96 -23.97 14.59
N VAL A 247 -2.04 -25.29 14.67
CA VAL A 247 -1.71 -26.03 15.90
C VAL A 247 -0.49 -26.91 15.64
N ASP A 248 0.66 -26.49 16.17
CA ASP A 248 1.85 -27.32 16.25
C ASP A 248 1.79 -28.16 17.53
N THR A 249 2.02 -29.47 17.43
CA THR A 249 1.98 -30.36 18.59
C THR A 249 3.37 -30.90 18.89
N VAL A 250 3.76 -30.83 20.15
CA VAL A 250 5.02 -31.34 20.68
C VAL A 250 4.72 -32.29 21.82
N SER A 251 5.42 -33.42 21.89
CA SER A 251 5.24 -34.40 22.96
C SER A 251 6.58 -34.78 23.58
N ASP A 252 6.64 -34.81 24.92
CA ASP A 252 7.82 -35.24 25.68
C ASP A 252 7.45 -36.11 26.89
N ARG A 253 8.45 -36.75 27.50
CA ARG A 253 8.32 -37.60 28.70
C ARG A 253 9.35 -37.15 29.74
N ALA A 254 8.91 -36.94 30.97
CA ALA A 254 9.78 -36.51 32.06
C ALA A 254 9.56 -37.31 33.35
N CYS A 255 10.60 -37.42 34.17
CA CYS A 255 10.50 -38.06 35.48
C CYS A 255 9.94 -37.07 36.50
N PHE A 256 9.26 -37.57 37.54
CA PHE A 256 8.75 -36.71 38.61
C PHE A 256 9.89 -36.02 39.42
N ASP A 257 11.12 -36.54 39.35
CA ASP A 257 12.29 -36.07 40.09
C ASP A 257 13.37 -35.42 39.20
N ASP A 258 13.09 -35.17 37.91
CA ASP A 258 14.03 -34.51 36.99
C ASP A 258 14.19 -33.00 37.22
N GLY A 259 13.40 -32.41 38.11
CA GLY A 259 13.34 -30.98 38.37
C GLY A 259 12.34 -30.25 37.47
N THR A 260 12.42 -28.92 37.44
CA THR A 260 11.48 -28.06 36.72
C THR A 260 11.71 -28.09 35.21
N ILE A 261 10.62 -28.08 34.44
CA ILE A 261 10.60 -28.05 32.97
C ILE A 261 10.25 -26.63 32.51
N ASP A 262 11.07 -26.06 31.64
CA ASP A 262 10.77 -24.80 30.96
C ASP A 262 9.99 -25.09 29.67
N LEU A 263 8.72 -24.65 29.59
CA LEU A 263 7.88 -24.89 28.43
C LEU A 263 8.35 -24.13 27.18
N ASN A 264 9.10 -23.04 27.34
CA ASN A 264 9.64 -22.29 26.20
C ASN A 264 10.68 -23.08 25.40
N ASP A 265 11.29 -24.11 26.00
CA ASP A 265 12.23 -25.00 25.29
C ASP A 265 11.57 -25.80 24.16
N TYR A 266 10.23 -25.93 24.19
CA TYR A 266 9.46 -26.60 23.14
C TYR A 266 8.97 -25.64 22.03
N LEU A 267 9.08 -24.33 22.23
CA LEU A 267 8.71 -23.34 21.22
C LEU A 267 9.72 -23.35 20.07
N GLN A 268 9.22 -23.33 18.83
CA GLN A 268 10.04 -23.26 17.63
C GLN A 268 10.19 -21.81 17.16
N ASN A 269 11.20 -21.51 16.34
CA ASN A 269 11.31 -20.23 15.59
C ASN A 269 11.23 -18.92 16.43
N ASN A 270 11.71 -18.93 17.68
CA ASN A 270 11.68 -17.74 18.57
C ASN A 270 10.27 -17.14 18.70
N GLN A 271 9.25 -17.98 18.90
CA GLN A 271 7.90 -17.52 19.24
C GLN A 271 7.95 -16.66 20.52
N THR A 272 7.41 -15.44 20.45
CA THR A 272 7.38 -14.50 21.58
C THR A 272 6.04 -13.77 21.63
N GLY A 273 5.60 -13.35 22.81
CA GLY A 273 4.39 -12.52 22.98
C GLY A 273 3.09 -13.31 23.21
N GLY A 274 3.15 -14.64 23.28
CA GLY A 274 2.05 -15.49 23.76
C GLY A 274 2.14 -15.81 25.25
N GLU A 275 1.09 -16.42 25.78
CA GLU A 275 1.00 -16.90 27.17
C GLU A 275 0.76 -18.41 27.21
N TRP A 276 1.34 -19.08 28.19
CA TRP A 276 1.09 -20.49 28.46
C TRP A 276 -0.21 -20.69 29.23
N THR A 277 -1.03 -21.61 28.76
CA THR A 277 -2.27 -22.03 29.39
C THR A 277 -2.25 -23.54 29.63
N VAL A 278 -2.81 -23.97 30.75
CA VAL A 278 -2.96 -25.40 31.05
C VAL A 278 -4.26 -25.89 30.42
N ILE A 279 -4.15 -26.80 29.46
CA ILE A 279 -5.30 -27.41 28.77
C ILE A 279 -5.78 -28.64 29.54
N ASP A 280 -4.84 -29.44 30.05
CA ASP A 280 -5.14 -30.69 30.74
C ASP A 280 -4.12 -30.97 31.86
N GLY A 281 -4.63 -31.48 32.97
CA GLY A 281 -3.88 -31.65 34.23
C GLY A 281 -4.11 -30.50 35.22
N ASN A 282 -4.38 -30.83 36.49
CA ASN A 282 -4.65 -29.84 37.53
C ASN A 282 -3.33 -29.29 38.11
N VAL A 283 -2.66 -28.43 37.37
CA VAL A 283 -1.36 -27.83 37.74
C VAL A 283 -1.39 -26.33 37.58
N ARG A 284 -0.49 -25.65 38.30
CA ARG A 284 -0.30 -24.21 38.18
C ARG A 284 1.10 -23.96 37.63
N LEU A 285 1.17 -23.17 36.55
CA LEU A 285 2.44 -22.70 36.00
C LEU A 285 2.92 -21.46 36.76
N ASP A 286 4.23 -21.32 36.86
CA ASP A 286 4.90 -20.05 37.18
C ASP A 286 5.46 -19.49 35.87
N GLU A 287 4.69 -18.62 35.23
CA GLU A 287 4.92 -18.17 33.84
C GLU A 287 5.02 -19.36 32.87
N ASN A 288 6.25 -19.71 32.45
CA ASN A 288 6.56 -20.79 31.53
C ASN A 288 7.09 -22.06 32.23
N ILE A 289 7.19 -22.08 33.55
CA ILE A 289 7.80 -23.18 34.30
C ILE A 289 6.74 -24.18 34.80
N PHE A 290 6.94 -25.45 34.47
CA PHE A 290 6.17 -26.59 34.96
C PHE A 290 7.02 -27.42 35.94
N ASP A 291 6.54 -27.62 37.16
CA ASP A 291 7.21 -28.41 38.21
C ASP A 291 6.51 -29.78 38.40
N PRO A 292 7.15 -30.91 38.05
CA PRO A 292 6.58 -32.24 38.19
C PRO A 292 6.74 -32.85 39.60
N GLU A 293 7.46 -32.22 40.55
CA GLU A 293 7.78 -32.83 41.85
C GLU A 293 6.54 -33.13 42.72
N ASN A 294 5.48 -32.32 42.54
CA ASN A 294 4.28 -32.37 43.38
C ASN A 294 3.00 -32.72 42.60
N VAL A 295 3.14 -33.30 41.41
CA VAL A 295 2.01 -33.64 40.53
C VAL A 295 1.77 -35.15 40.49
N VAL A 296 0.57 -35.56 40.06
CA VAL A 296 0.21 -36.98 39.95
C VAL A 296 0.80 -37.53 38.65
N LEU A 297 1.25 -38.78 38.64
CA LEU A 297 1.69 -39.43 37.39
C LEU A 297 0.55 -39.41 36.36
N GLY A 298 0.87 -39.05 35.12
CA GLY A 298 -0.14 -38.85 34.08
C GLY A 298 0.30 -37.94 32.95
N ILE A 299 -0.66 -37.60 32.08
CA ILE A 299 -0.45 -36.74 30.92
C ILE A 299 -0.88 -35.32 31.28
N TYR A 300 -0.03 -34.36 30.95
CA TYR A 300 -0.26 -32.94 31.12
C TYR A 300 -0.20 -32.27 29.75
N LYS A 301 -1.11 -31.32 29.49
CA LYS A 301 -1.17 -30.58 28.22
C LYS A 301 -1.15 -29.09 28.46
N PHE A 302 -0.31 -28.40 27.70
CA PHE A 302 -0.12 -26.97 27.75
C PHE A 302 -0.32 -26.38 26.36
N SER A 303 -0.90 -25.19 26.25
CA SER A 303 -1.04 -24.44 25.00
C SER A 303 -0.37 -23.08 25.12
N TYR A 304 0.41 -22.73 24.11
CA TYR A 304 0.98 -21.42 23.90
C TYR A 304 0.36 -20.83 22.63
N ALA A 305 -0.52 -19.84 22.79
CA ALA A 305 -1.14 -19.14 21.67
C ALA A 305 -0.53 -17.74 21.53
N PHE A 306 -0.15 -17.37 20.31
CA PHE A 306 0.35 -16.04 19.99
C PHE A 306 -0.15 -15.59 18.61
N ASN A 307 -0.22 -14.27 18.45
CA ASN A 307 -0.60 -13.66 17.17
C ASN A 307 0.63 -13.49 16.28
N ASN A 308 0.53 -13.90 15.03
CA ASN A 308 1.54 -13.69 14.00
C ASN A 308 0.91 -12.95 12.82
N ASP A 309 1.13 -11.64 12.75
CA ASP A 309 0.68 -10.76 11.66
C ASP A 309 -0.81 -10.90 11.29
N GLY A 310 -1.68 -11.15 12.27
CA GLY A 310 -3.13 -11.29 12.09
C GLY A 310 -3.64 -12.73 11.96
N CYS A 311 -2.74 -13.73 11.96
CA CYS A 311 -3.07 -15.14 12.15
C CYS A 311 -2.88 -15.58 13.61
N LEU A 312 -3.62 -16.62 14.03
CA LEU A 312 -3.46 -17.23 15.35
C LEU A 312 -2.63 -18.51 15.25
N ASN A 313 -1.46 -18.51 15.90
CA ASN A 313 -0.59 -19.67 15.99
C ASN A 313 -0.62 -20.23 17.42
N THR A 314 -0.82 -21.53 17.53
CA THR A 314 -0.91 -22.27 18.78
C THR A 314 0.12 -23.39 18.78
N THR A 315 0.89 -23.51 19.86
CA THR A 315 1.76 -24.66 20.12
C THR A 315 1.22 -25.42 21.32
N GLU A 316 0.83 -26.68 21.11
CA GLU A 316 0.39 -27.58 22.17
C GLU A 316 1.53 -28.51 22.59
N VAL A 317 1.91 -28.48 23.86
CA VAL A 317 2.93 -29.36 24.45
C VAL A 317 2.25 -30.39 25.34
N THR A 318 2.50 -31.66 25.06
CA THR A 318 2.02 -32.80 25.87
C THR A 318 3.19 -33.45 26.60
N ILE A 319 3.15 -33.47 27.94
CA ILE A 319 4.21 -34.06 28.77
C ILE A 319 3.63 -35.24 29.56
N GLU A 320 4.22 -36.43 29.42
CA GLU A 320 3.92 -37.59 30.25
C GLU A 320 4.87 -37.67 31.45
N ILE A 321 4.33 -37.64 32.68
CA ILE A 321 5.10 -37.80 33.92
C ILE A 321 5.06 -39.25 34.41
N HIS A 322 6.24 -39.87 34.57
CA HIS A 322 6.38 -41.30 34.92
C HIS A 322 7.46 -41.60 35.98
N GLU A 323 7.47 -42.84 36.51
CA GLU A 323 8.38 -43.28 37.60
C GLU A 323 9.54 -44.21 37.16
N GLU A 324 9.72 -44.45 35.85
CA GLU A 324 10.66 -45.44 35.31
C GLU A 324 12.17 -45.11 35.48
N CYS A 325 12.52 -43.99 36.12
CA CYS A 325 13.87 -43.39 36.10
C CYS A 325 14.77 -43.80 37.28
N VAL A 326 14.25 -44.54 38.26
CA VAL A 326 15.00 -44.94 39.46
C VAL A 326 15.79 -46.23 39.20
N THR A 327 17.07 -46.14 38.84
CA THR A 327 17.95 -47.34 38.68
C THR A 327 18.45 -47.88 40.03
N LEU A 328 18.32 -49.19 40.26
CA LEU A 328 18.73 -49.87 41.51
C LEU A 328 20.26 -49.85 41.73
N PRO A 329 20.78 -49.41 42.90
CA PRO A 329 22.22 -49.32 43.16
C PRO A 329 22.88 -50.68 43.49
N CYS A 330 24.06 -50.94 42.91
CA CYS A 330 24.96 -52.10 43.12
C CYS A 330 25.52 -52.27 44.56
N SER A 331 24.88 -51.68 45.57
CA SER A 331 25.37 -51.58 46.95
C SER A 331 24.70 -52.57 47.92
N ASP A 332 23.73 -53.37 47.46
CA ASP A 332 23.05 -54.36 48.31
C ASP A 332 23.73 -55.74 48.24
N ARG A 333 24.14 -56.23 49.41
CA ARG A 333 24.71 -57.56 49.63
C ARG A 333 23.80 -58.69 49.16
N ASN A 334 22.49 -58.50 49.16
CA ASN A 334 21.51 -59.52 48.77
C ASN A 334 21.45 -59.77 47.26
N ASN A 335 21.99 -58.86 46.45
CA ASN A 335 21.99 -58.98 45.00
C ASN A 335 23.10 -59.93 44.49
N VAL A 336 24.07 -60.30 45.34
CA VAL A 336 25.15 -61.23 44.97
C VAL A 336 24.71 -62.69 45.15
N ILE A 337 24.56 -63.40 44.04
CA ILE A 337 24.13 -64.80 44.00
C ILE A 337 25.36 -65.69 43.79
N ILE A 338 25.68 -66.54 44.76
CA ILE A 338 26.88 -67.41 44.74
C ILE A 338 26.46 -68.89 44.71
N SER A 339 27.09 -69.68 43.85
CA SER A 339 26.85 -71.13 43.73
C SER A 339 26.95 -71.85 45.08
N LYS A 340 25.93 -72.68 45.38
CA LYS A 340 25.89 -73.55 46.57
C LYS A 340 26.37 -74.97 46.29
N VAL A 341 26.34 -75.38 45.03
CA VAL A 341 26.70 -76.71 44.54
C VAL A 341 27.51 -76.55 43.26
N VAL A 342 28.52 -77.40 43.07
CA VAL A 342 29.28 -77.54 41.81
C VAL A 342 29.33 -79.03 41.47
N THR A 343 28.81 -79.39 40.30
CA THR A 343 28.73 -80.77 39.79
C THR A 343 29.33 -80.88 38.39
N PRO A 344 30.65 -80.87 38.25
CA PRO A 344 31.33 -80.79 36.95
C PRO A 344 31.35 -82.18 36.27
N ASN A 345 30.21 -82.58 35.70
CA ASN A 345 29.95 -83.90 35.10
C ASN A 345 29.66 -83.83 33.58
N GLY A 346 29.67 -82.63 33.00
CA GLY A 346 29.43 -82.38 31.58
C GLY A 346 27.95 -82.29 31.18
N ASP A 347 27.01 -82.18 32.13
CA ASP A 347 25.57 -82.10 31.87
C ASP A 347 25.03 -80.67 31.68
N LEU A 348 25.93 -79.68 31.69
CA LEU A 348 25.68 -78.23 31.58
C LEU A 348 25.06 -77.58 32.83
N TYR A 349 24.76 -78.32 33.90
CA TYR A 349 24.17 -77.77 35.12
C TYR A 349 25.16 -77.77 36.29
N ASN A 350 25.35 -76.58 36.89
CA ASN A 350 26.31 -76.36 37.99
C ASN A 350 27.74 -76.83 37.64
N GLU A 351 28.15 -76.73 36.38
CA GLU A 351 29.49 -77.12 35.90
C GLU A 351 30.59 -76.28 36.56
N PHE A 352 30.29 -75.01 36.84
CA PHE A 352 31.23 -74.05 37.40
C PHE A 352 30.72 -73.45 38.72
N PHE A 353 31.65 -72.95 39.52
CA PHE A 353 31.33 -72.10 40.65
C PHE A 353 31.04 -70.67 40.14
N GLU A 354 29.80 -70.21 40.23
CA GLU A 354 29.38 -68.94 39.63
C GLU A 354 29.04 -67.91 40.71
N ILE A 355 29.31 -66.65 40.38
CA ILE A 355 28.96 -65.46 41.15
C ILE A 355 28.23 -64.54 40.18
N ASN A 356 26.92 -64.40 40.37
CA ASN A 356 26.00 -63.68 39.48
C ASN A 356 25.36 -62.49 40.21
N GLY A 357 24.74 -61.59 39.46
CA GLY A 357 24.04 -60.40 40.01
C GLY A 357 24.97 -59.20 40.27
N ILE A 358 26.20 -59.27 39.75
CA ILE A 358 27.21 -58.20 39.81
C ILE A 358 27.79 -57.85 38.43
N ASP A 359 27.20 -58.38 37.36
CA ASP A 359 27.75 -58.32 36.00
C ASP A 359 27.87 -56.88 35.46
N ALA A 360 26.94 -56.00 35.87
CA ALA A 360 26.95 -54.57 35.51
C ALA A 360 27.78 -53.69 36.47
N CYS A 361 28.26 -54.24 37.59
CA CYS A 361 28.88 -53.47 38.65
C CYS A 361 30.41 -53.32 38.52
N GLY A 362 31.04 -54.04 37.58
CA GLY A 362 32.47 -53.90 37.26
C GLY A 362 33.44 -54.30 38.38
N PHE A 363 33.00 -55.09 39.36
CA PHE A 363 33.85 -55.50 40.49
C PHE A 363 34.93 -56.50 40.05
N ILE A 364 36.12 -56.36 40.63
CA ILE A 364 37.17 -57.40 40.55
C ILE A 364 36.88 -58.43 41.63
N VAL A 365 36.67 -59.68 41.22
CA VAL A 365 36.31 -60.78 42.11
C VAL A 365 37.57 -61.54 42.54
N GLU A 366 37.94 -61.47 43.81
CA GLU A 366 38.95 -62.36 44.38
C GLU A 366 38.26 -63.60 44.96
N LEU A 367 38.60 -64.79 44.47
CA LEU A 367 38.07 -66.06 44.96
C LEU A 367 39.18 -66.91 45.57
N GLN A 368 38.91 -67.46 46.75
CA GLN A 368 39.72 -68.49 47.39
C GLN A 368 38.83 -69.67 47.79
N ILE A 369 39.28 -70.90 47.57
CA ILE A 369 38.55 -72.12 47.95
C ILE A 369 39.43 -72.97 48.86
N PHE A 370 38.83 -73.50 49.91
CA PHE A 370 39.47 -74.30 50.94
C PHE A 370 38.78 -75.66 51.08
N ASN A 371 39.56 -76.71 51.39
CA ASN A 371 39.01 -78.00 51.76
C ASN A 371 38.53 -78.03 53.22
N ARG A 372 37.92 -79.14 53.65
CA ARG A 372 37.39 -79.31 55.02
C ARG A 372 38.42 -79.19 56.15
N TRP A 373 39.72 -79.24 55.85
CA TRP A 373 40.80 -79.09 56.81
C TRP A 373 41.38 -77.67 56.84
N GLY A 374 40.79 -76.73 56.09
CA GLY A 374 41.25 -75.34 56.01
C GLY A 374 42.44 -75.14 55.07
N ALA A 375 42.84 -76.14 54.29
CA ALA A 375 43.90 -75.96 53.29
C ALA A 375 43.32 -75.32 52.02
N LYS A 376 43.99 -74.27 51.52
CA LYS A 376 43.63 -73.58 50.27
C LYS A 376 43.91 -74.49 49.07
N ILE A 377 42.89 -74.74 48.26
CA ILE A 377 42.96 -75.64 47.10
C ILE A 377 42.88 -74.91 45.75
N TYR A 378 42.36 -73.69 45.76
CA TYR A 378 42.26 -72.82 44.59
C TYR A 378 42.28 -71.35 45.04
N ASP A 379 42.91 -70.49 44.24
CA ASP A 379 42.76 -69.05 44.35
C ASP A 379 42.91 -68.35 43.00
N ASN A 380 42.17 -67.26 42.84
CA ASN A 380 42.22 -66.40 41.67
C ASN A 380 41.91 -64.96 42.11
N SER A 381 42.77 -64.01 41.76
CA SER A 381 42.63 -62.60 42.10
C SER A 381 41.67 -61.82 41.18
N ASN A 382 41.25 -62.43 40.07
CA ASN A 382 40.22 -61.89 39.18
C ASN A 382 39.43 -63.05 38.57
N TYR A 383 38.58 -63.66 39.40
CA TYR A 383 37.80 -64.82 39.06
C TYR A 383 36.72 -64.50 38.02
N GLN A 384 36.54 -65.39 37.04
CA GLN A 384 35.67 -65.20 35.87
C GLN A 384 34.67 -66.36 35.72
N ASN A 385 34.12 -66.86 36.84
CA ASN A 385 33.11 -67.93 36.85
C ASN A 385 33.50 -69.21 36.09
N ASN A 386 34.78 -69.58 36.13
CA ASN A 386 35.36 -70.65 35.29
C ASN A 386 35.98 -71.82 36.08
N TRP A 387 35.79 -71.90 37.40
CA TRP A 387 36.30 -73.00 38.21
C TRP A 387 35.31 -74.17 38.25
N ASN A 388 35.75 -75.33 37.77
CA ASN A 388 34.96 -76.56 37.64
C ASN A 388 35.48 -77.72 38.52
N GLY A 389 36.01 -77.40 39.71
CA GLY A 389 36.53 -78.41 40.63
C GLY A 389 37.99 -78.81 40.43
N PHE A 390 38.74 -78.15 39.54
CA PHE A 390 40.18 -78.40 39.38
C PHE A 390 40.97 -77.91 40.60
N ALA A 391 41.86 -78.73 41.16
CA ALA A 391 42.76 -78.32 42.24
C ALA A 391 44.23 -78.44 41.83
N HIS A 392 45.06 -77.55 42.36
CA HIS A 392 46.50 -77.60 42.11
C HIS A 392 47.11 -78.89 42.68
N ASN A 393 48.08 -79.48 41.97
CA ASN A 393 48.66 -80.83 42.20
C ASN A 393 49.15 -81.11 43.64
N ALA A 394 49.37 -80.09 44.46
CA ALA A 394 49.77 -80.24 45.85
C ALA A 394 48.63 -80.71 46.79
N SER A 395 47.37 -80.67 46.36
CA SER A 395 46.22 -80.78 47.26
C SER A 395 45.38 -82.05 47.10
N VAL A 396 45.51 -82.79 45.98
CA VAL A 396 44.63 -83.93 45.63
C VAL A 396 45.35 -85.16 45.06
N GLY A 397 46.69 -85.18 45.06
CA GLY A 397 47.46 -86.32 44.52
C GLY A 397 47.40 -86.41 43.00
N ARG A 398 47.13 -87.61 42.43
CA ARG A 398 47.05 -87.84 40.97
C ARG A 398 45.66 -87.56 40.36
N ALA A 399 44.70 -87.07 41.15
CA ALA A 399 43.37 -86.73 40.67
C ALA A 399 43.35 -85.28 40.15
N GLU A 400 42.80 -85.05 38.97
CA GLU A 400 42.69 -83.70 38.36
C GLU A 400 41.61 -82.83 39.02
N LYS A 401 40.57 -83.47 39.58
CA LYS A 401 39.44 -82.80 40.24
C LYS A 401 39.41 -83.12 41.74
N VAL A 402 38.86 -82.19 42.51
CA VAL A 402 38.66 -82.36 43.95
C VAL A 402 37.64 -83.46 44.28
N PRO A 403 37.84 -84.25 45.34
CA PRO A 403 36.88 -85.27 45.75
C PRO A 403 35.52 -84.69 46.15
N ASN A 404 34.49 -85.54 46.14
CA ASN A 404 33.16 -85.18 46.62
C ASN A 404 33.22 -84.75 48.09
N GLY A 405 32.60 -83.61 48.40
CA GLY A 405 32.56 -83.13 49.77
C GLY A 405 32.22 -81.66 49.90
N THR A 406 32.23 -81.20 51.14
CA THR A 406 32.03 -79.79 51.49
C THR A 406 33.35 -79.04 51.39
N TYR A 407 33.29 -77.90 50.69
CA TYR A 407 34.38 -76.94 50.55
C TYR A 407 33.90 -75.58 51.06
N PHE A 408 34.85 -74.69 51.32
CA PHE A 408 34.57 -73.34 51.81
C PHE A 408 35.15 -72.35 50.83
N TYR A 409 34.41 -71.30 50.51
CA TYR A 409 34.93 -70.19 49.71
C TYR A 409 35.12 -68.95 50.58
N VAL A 410 36.04 -68.09 50.16
CA VAL A 410 36.12 -66.69 50.56
C VAL A 410 36.13 -65.86 49.28
N ILE A 411 35.16 -64.97 49.14
CA ILE A 411 35.05 -64.04 48.01
C ILE A 411 35.20 -62.62 48.54
N ASN A 412 36.11 -61.87 47.92
CA ASN A 412 36.26 -60.45 48.17
C ASN A 412 36.01 -59.68 46.87
N LEU A 413 34.99 -58.82 46.88
CA LEU A 413 34.65 -57.95 45.74
C LEU A 413 35.38 -56.62 45.94
N LYS A 414 36.48 -56.40 45.21
CA LYS A 414 37.27 -55.17 45.34
C LYS A 414 36.43 -53.94 45.05
N ASN A 415 36.62 -52.90 45.86
CA ASN A 415 35.97 -51.59 45.73
C ASN A 415 34.43 -51.61 45.81
N SER A 416 33.82 -52.72 46.24
CA SER A 416 32.37 -52.81 46.44
C SER A 416 31.88 -52.20 47.75
N GLY A 417 32.77 -52.04 48.75
CA GLY A 417 32.40 -51.68 50.12
C GLY A 417 31.70 -52.79 50.90
N LEU A 418 31.44 -53.95 50.28
CA LEU A 418 30.82 -55.10 50.93
C LEU A 418 31.84 -55.91 51.73
N GLU A 419 31.41 -56.45 52.87
CA GLU A 419 32.21 -57.41 53.63
C GLU A 419 32.42 -58.71 52.81
N PRO A 420 33.58 -59.37 52.93
CA PRO A 420 33.84 -60.63 52.23
C PRO A 420 32.77 -61.69 52.47
N PHE A 421 32.45 -62.46 51.44
CA PHE A 421 31.52 -63.58 51.53
C PHE A 421 32.30 -64.85 51.88
N ALA A 422 31.99 -65.47 53.02
CA ALA A 422 32.60 -66.73 53.43
C ALA A 422 31.52 -67.74 53.83
N LYS A 423 31.31 -68.77 52.99
CA LYS A 423 30.33 -69.85 53.25
C LYS A 423 30.83 -71.19 52.73
N ALA A 424 30.14 -72.25 53.15
CA ALA A 424 30.32 -73.58 52.62
C ALA A 424 29.53 -73.79 51.33
N PHE A 425 30.06 -74.62 50.43
CA PHE A 425 29.39 -75.13 49.24
C PHE A 425 29.77 -76.60 49.03
N TYR A 426 28.99 -77.32 48.24
CA TYR A 426 29.22 -78.75 48.00
C TYR A 426 29.78 -78.98 46.60
N VAL A 427 30.83 -79.80 46.49
CA VAL A 427 31.30 -80.32 45.21
C VAL A 427 30.92 -81.79 45.11
N GLY A 428 30.22 -82.15 44.05
CA GLY A 428 29.81 -83.52 43.77
C GLY A 428 30.21 -83.94 42.36
N SER A 429 31.06 -84.95 42.23
CA SER A 429 31.24 -85.69 40.98
C SER A 429 30.33 -86.91 41.00
N LYS A 430 29.62 -87.14 39.89
CA LYS A 430 28.93 -88.40 39.65
C LYS A 430 29.84 -89.31 38.86
#